data_AF-A0A8J5M967-F1
#
_entry.id   AF-A0A8J5M967-F1
#
_cell.length_a   1.000
_cell.length_b   1.000
_cell.length_c   1.000
_cell.angle_alpha   90.00
_cell.angle_beta   90.00
_cell.angle_gamma   90.00
#
_symmetry.space_group_name_H-M   'P 1'
#
loop_
_entity.id
_entity.type
_entity.pdbx_description
1 polymer ?
#
loop_
_entity_poly.entity_id
_entity_poly.type
_entity_poly.pdbx_seq_one_letter_code
_entity_poly.pdbx_strand_id
1 'polypeptide(L)'
;MEMSSSIPLWQPLTIAFVLGWVAAASSFRLSMRARALTQPCITRRVLAGTPTILCLQVNSIDNTHTHTPMYKKTNGVSLKMMQRAQHGFLDWMFSMISCIVSVPFYTGFLPIVYWSGHRKLARQMTLLIAFCDYVGNSIKNIVSAPRPISPPVRRVNATEEEKENSMEYGFPSSHCLNTVCLLGYFSHYFLTQDPKASDAIVAVVVALLSFFTVLIGIGRMYLGMHSLIDVVAGIIFGVLLLALWLTVHEHVDGFITTGHNGMVIIRMHSFNQKNTPYQPVQSEKFNILTLTTNTSEYHIYCICIVFLPFLVLVAVTYFWASLSFLLCFAYPTPELPTPSFQYHTAFNGVAFGLVSGIQQTHLHSQPENIQILFSSELSIAVFLGRLSVGIPTILVTKICSKAVAQKLLPMVCNTLSIPIISSCYVPELKGRSKGKPSGHLARRVGFGRQEAYNVDTGIRFLQYAGLAWSAVVLVPAFFSLLRL
;
A
#
# COMPACT_ATOMS: atom_id res chain seq x y z
N MET A 1 5.99 -21.68 -39.07
CA MET A 1 6.11 -21.62 -37.60
C MET A 1 5.34 -20.39 -37.17
N GLU A 2 4.05 -20.56 -36.86
CA GLU A 2 3.14 -19.46 -36.56
C GLU A 2 3.49 -18.83 -35.23
N MET A 3 3.76 -17.53 -35.25
CA MET A 3 4.06 -16.70 -34.10
C MET A 3 2.78 -15.93 -33.73
N SER A 4 1.82 -16.60 -33.07
CA SER A 4 0.69 -15.91 -32.46
C SER A 4 1.09 -15.40 -31.08
N SER A 5 1.64 -14.18 -31.01
CA SER A 5 1.82 -13.44 -29.75
C SER A 5 0.45 -12.93 -29.28
N SER A 6 -0.41 -13.82 -28.80
CA SER A 6 -1.67 -13.45 -28.16
C SER A 6 -1.39 -12.92 -26.74
N ILE A 7 -1.90 -11.73 -26.42
CA ILE A 7 -1.94 -11.22 -25.04
C ILE A 7 -2.57 -12.30 -24.16
N PRO A 8 -1.95 -12.67 -23.03
CA PRO A 8 -2.53 -13.72 -22.20
C PRO A 8 -3.86 -13.22 -21.62
N LEU A 9 -4.92 -14.02 -21.82
CA LEU A 9 -6.31 -13.64 -21.56
C LEU A 9 -6.55 -13.14 -20.12
N TRP A 10 -5.74 -13.58 -19.15
CA TRP A 10 -5.86 -13.17 -17.75
C TRP A 10 -5.65 -11.66 -17.52
N GLN A 11 -4.84 -10.98 -18.34
CA GLN A 11 -4.57 -9.54 -18.17
C GLN A 11 -5.83 -8.67 -18.43
N PRO A 12 -6.45 -8.74 -19.62
CA PRO A 12 -7.68 -7.98 -19.87
C PRO A 12 -8.83 -8.48 -18.97
N LEU A 13 -8.89 -9.77 -18.63
CA LEU A 13 -9.90 -10.28 -17.68
C LEU A 13 -9.74 -9.67 -16.29
N THR A 14 -8.51 -9.50 -15.79
CA THR A 14 -8.26 -8.88 -14.48
C THR A 14 -8.70 -7.42 -14.47
N ILE A 15 -8.33 -6.67 -15.53
CA ILE A 15 -8.74 -5.27 -15.67
C ILE A 15 -10.26 -5.13 -15.78
N ALA A 16 -10.88 -5.97 -16.62
CA ALA A 16 -12.34 -6.01 -16.77
C ALA A 16 -13.04 -6.39 -15.47
N PHE A 17 -12.48 -7.32 -14.70
CA PHE A 17 -13.00 -7.70 -13.39
C PHE A 17 -12.95 -6.52 -12.40
N VAL A 18 -11.83 -5.82 -12.30
CA VAL A 18 -11.71 -4.65 -11.40
C VAL A 18 -12.64 -3.52 -11.84
N LEU A 19 -12.75 -3.26 -13.15
CA LEU A 19 -13.70 -2.28 -13.69
C LEU A 19 -15.15 -2.67 -13.38
N GLY A 20 -15.51 -3.94 -13.60
CA GLY A 20 -16.82 -4.48 -13.27
C GLY A 20 -17.12 -4.38 -11.78
N TRP A 21 -16.13 -4.64 -10.92
CA TRP A 21 -16.25 -4.44 -9.47
C TRP A 21 -16.48 -2.98 -9.11
N VAL A 22 -15.73 -2.03 -9.69
CA VAL A 22 -15.92 -0.59 -9.47
C VAL A 22 -17.34 -0.16 -9.85
N ALA A 23 -17.81 -0.59 -11.02
CA ALA A 23 -19.16 -0.31 -11.48
C ALA A 23 -20.21 -0.90 -10.53
N ALA A 24 -20.10 -2.18 -10.18
CA ALA A 24 -21.03 -2.86 -9.29
C ALA A 24 -21.02 -2.26 -7.86
N ALA A 25 -19.86 -1.98 -7.30
CA ALA A 25 -19.71 -1.39 -5.98
C ALA A 25 -20.39 -0.01 -5.89
N SER A 26 -20.25 0.80 -6.94
CA SER A 26 -20.90 2.10 -7.07
C SER A 26 -22.42 1.97 -7.24
N SER A 27 -22.88 1.18 -8.21
CA SER A 27 -24.31 1.03 -8.54
C SER A 27 -25.11 0.42 -7.40
N PHE A 28 -24.57 -0.61 -6.73
CA PHE A 28 -25.27 -1.32 -5.66
C PHE A 28 -24.94 -0.81 -4.25
N ARG A 29 -24.10 0.24 -4.13
CA ARG A 29 -23.65 0.81 -2.85
C ARG A 29 -23.12 -0.27 -1.90
N LEU A 30 -22.33 -1.20 -2.45
CA LEU A 30 -21.91 -2.43 -1.76
C LEU A 30 -21.19 -2.13 -0.45
N SER A 31 -20.33 -1.11 -0.41
CA SER A 31 -19.61 -0.69 0.79
C SER A 31 -20.56 -0.30 1.93
N MET A 32 -21.65 0.42 1.64
CA MET A 32 -22.64 0.80 2.67
C MET A 32 -23.44 -0.40 3.17
N ARG A 33 -23.81 -1.34 2.29
CA ARG A 33 -24.52 -2.56 2.67
C ARG A 33 -23.65 -3.48 3.52
N ALA A 34 -22.40 -3.70 3.10
CA ALA A 34 -21.44 -4.50 3.86
C ALA A 34 -21.16 -3.88 5.24
N ARG A 35 -21.03 -2.55 5.32
CA ARG A 35 -20.91 -1.81 6.59
C ARG A 35 -22.11 -2.07 7.50
N ALA A 36 -23.33 -1.88 6.99
CA ALA A 36 -24.56 -2.04 7.77
C ALA A 36 -24.70 -3.44 8.38
N LEU A 37 -24.20 -4.46 7.69
CA LEU A 37 -24.22 -5.86 8.17
C LEU A 37 -23.12 -6.15 9.20
N THR A 38 -21.92 -5.63 8.99
CA THR A 38 -20.72 -6.04 9.75
C THR A 38 -20.40 -5.12 10.94
N GLN A 39 -20.55 -3.80 10.76
CA GLN A 39 -20.14 -2.78 11.73
C GLN A 39 -20.83 -2.93 13.10
N PRO A 40 -22.16 -3.19 13.22
CA PRO A 40 -22.80 -3.25 14.53
C PRO A 40 -22.29 -4.41 15.40
N CYS A 41 -22.10 -5.59 14.78
CA CYS A 41 -21.60 -6.78 15.47
C CYS A 41 -20.15 -6.58 15.93
N ILE A 42 -19.31 -6.07 15.03
CA ILE A 42 -17.88 -5.84 15.33
C ILE A 42 -17.73 -4.75 16.39
N THR A 43 -18.45 -3.64 16.26
CA THR A 43 -18.41 -2.55 17.25
C THR A 43 -18.81 -3.04 18.65
N ARG A 44 -19.86 -3.87 18.75
CA ARG A 44 -20.26 -4.47 20.03
C ARG A 44 -19.13 -5.30 20.64
N ARG A 45 -18.42 -6.10 19.83
CA ARG A 45 -17.27 -6.90 20.29
C ARG A 45 -16.06 -6.06 20.67
N VAL A 46 -15.76 -5.00 19.92
CA VAL A 46 -14.70 -4.04 20.25
C VAL A 46 -14.96 -3.43 21.63
N LEU A 47 -16.17 -2.94 21.86
CA LEU A 47 -16.57 -2.35 23.14
C LEU A 47 -16.54 -3.37 24.28
N ALA A 48 -17.02 -4.59 24.03
CA ALA A 48 -16.98 -5.68 25.01
C ALA A 48 -15.54 -6.11 25.39
N GLY A 49 -14.56 -5.91 24.50
CA GLY A 49 -13.14 -6.20 24.76
C GLY A 49 -12.39 -5.12 25.56
N THR A 50 -13.03 -3.99 25.87
CA THR A 50 -12.41 -2.88 26.62
C THR A 50 -11.86 -3.29 27.99
N PRO A 51 -12.54 -4.11 28.81
CA PRO A 51 -12.01 -4.55 30.11
C PRO A 51 -10.69 -5.31 30.01
N THR A 52 -10.52 -6.14 28.97
CA THR A 52 -9.28 -6.89 28.72
C THR A 52 -8.10 -5.95 28.46
N ILE A 53 -8.33 -4.87 27.71
CA ILE A 53 -7.30 -3.84 27.46
C ILE A 53 -6.93 -3.13 28.77
N LEU A 54 -7.92 -2.80 29.60
CA LEU A 54 -7.67 -2.14 30.88
C LEU A 54 -6.88 -3.03 31.84
N CYS A 55 -7.15 -4.35 31.87
CA CYS A 55 -6.37 -5.32 32.64
C CYS A 55 -4.90 -5.39 32.19
N LEU A 56 -4.61 -5.19 30.90
CA LEU A 56 -3.24 -5.13 30.39
C LEU A 56 -2.53 -3.83 30.75
N GLN A 57 -3.26 -2.72 30.82
CA GLN A 57 -2.69 -1.38 31.04
C GLN A 57 -2.58 -1.00 32.51
N VAL A 58 -3.51 -1.49 33.33
CA VAL A 58 -3.57 -1.28 34.77
C VAL A 58 -3.39 -2.65 35.38
N ASN A 59 -2.29 -2.86 36.10
CA ASN A 59 -2.05 -4.08 36.85
C ASN A 59 -2.99 -4.15 38.08
N SER A 60 -4.31 -4.06 37.88
CA SER A 60 -5.30 -4.16 38.94
C SER A 60 -5.67 -5.63 39.10
N ILE A 61 -4.72 -6.39 39.65
CA ILE A 61 -5.07 -7.44 40.60
C ILE A 61 -5.13 -6.74 41.96
N ASP A 62 -6.14 -5.90 42.17
CA ASP A 62 -6.59 -5.68 43.54
C ASP A 62 -7.52 -6.85 43.87
N ASN A 63 -6.93 -7.90 44.47
CA ASN A 63 -7.63 -8.97 45.17
C ASN A 63 -8.33 -8.40 46.42
N THR A 64 -9.31 -7.51 46.23
CA THR A 64 -10.27 -7.18 47.28
C THR A 64 -11.65 -7.53 46.77
N HIS A 65 -12.18 -8.61 47.33
CA HIS A 65 -13.57 -9.03 47.22
C HIS A 65 -14.50 -7.82 47.24
N THR A 66 -15.32 -7.65 46.19
CA THR A 66 -16.75 -7.32 46.31
C THR A 66 -17.39 -7.20 44.93
N HIS A 67 -18.50 -7.90 44.77
CA HIS A 67 -19.43 -7.76 43.66
C HIS A 67 -19.92 -6.31 43.55
N THR A 68 -19.67 -5.62 42.42
CA THR A 68 -20.54 -4.66 41.69
C THR A 68 -19.71 -3.69 40.83
N PRO A 69 -20.24 -3.19 39.69
CA PRO A 69 -19.47 -2.40 38.72
C PRO A 69 -19.25 -0.98 39.25
N MET A 70 -18.14 -0.76 39.95
CA MET A 70 -17.75 0.56 40.43
C MET A 70 -17.07 1.39 39.33
N TYR A 71 -17.85 1.72 38.29
CA TYR A 71 -17.55 2.83 37.37
C TYR A 71 -17.96 4.16 38.04
N LYS A 72 -17.54 4.36 39.30
CA LYS A 72 -18.00 5.45 40.15
C LYS A 72 -16.89 6.49 40.30
N LYS A 73 -16.94 7.50 39.43
CA LYS A 73 -16.57 8.90 39.71
C LYS A 73 -15.28 9.11 40.53
N THR A 74 -14.17 8.50 40.15
CA THR A 74 -12.84 9.02 40.45
C THR A 74 -12.37 9.80 39.22
N ASN A 75 -12.10 11.08 39.42
CA ASN A 75 -11.67 12.04 38.41
C ASN A 75 -10.78 11.36 37.35
N GLY A 76 -11.16 11.35 36.07
CA GLY A 76 -10.41 10.66 35.00
C GLY A 76 -8.94 11.11 34.84
N VAL A 77 -8.56 12.16 35.56
CA VAL A 77 -7.19 12.61 35.79
C VAL A 77 -6.40 11.59 36.65
N SER A 78 -6.97 11.04 37.72
CA SER A 78 -6.29 10.11 38.65
C SER A 78 -5.93 8.78 37.98
N LEU A 79 -6.87 8.18 37.24
CA LEU A 79 -6.63 6.90 36.52
C LEU A 79 -5.58 7.05 35.42
N LYS A 80 -5.64 8.13 34.64
CA LYS A 80 -4.62 8.43 33.61
C LYS A 80 -3.25 8.68 34.22
N MET A 81 -3.19 9.33 35.38
CA MET A 81 -1.95 9.65 36.08
C MET A 81 -1.32 8.40 36.72
N MET A 82 -2.12 7.51 37.30
CA MET A 82 -1.70 6.17 37.75
C MET A 82 -1.18 5.30 36.58
N GLN A 83 -1.91 5.24 35.47
CA GLN A 83 -1.49 4.50 34.27
C GLN A 83 -0.18 5.02 33.66
N ARG A 84 0.06 6.33 33.71
CA ARG A 84 1.24 6.97 33.11
C ARG A 84 2.49 6.85 33.99
N ALA A 85 2.33 6.74 35.31
CA ALA A 85 3.43 6.62 36.26
C ALA A 85 3.98 5.19 36.40
N GLN A 86 3.19 4.15 36.08
CA GLN A 86 3.56 2.77 36.42
C GLN A 86 4.42 2.02 35.38
N HIS A 87 4.45 2.38 34.09
CA HIS A 87 4.99 1.46 33.05
C HIS A 87 5.77 2.10 31.88
N GLY A 88 6.69 3.03 32.14
CA GLY A 88 7.50 3.67 31.06
C GLY A 88 8.34 2.70 30.22
N PHE A 89 8.88 1.63 30.81
CA PHE A 89 9.65 0.61 30.07
C PHE A 89 8.78 -0.21 29.12
N LEU A 90 7.59 -0.65 29.54
CA LEU A 90 6.68 -1.43 28.70
C LEU A 90 6.11 -0.59 27.56
N ASP A 91 5.81 0.70 27.81
CA ASP A 91 5.42 1.65 26.78
C ASP A 91 6.50 1.76 25.69
N TRP A 92 7.76 1.92 26.09
CA TRP A 92 8.88 1.98 25.17
C TRP A 92 9.05 0.65 24.41
N MET A 93 9.05 -0.48 25.12
CA MET A 93 9.22 -1.81 24.53
C MET A 93 8.13 -2.13 23.50
N PHE A 94 6.86 -1.96 23.84
CA PHE A 94 5.74 -2.27 22.93
C PHE A 94 5.64 -1.28 21.77
N SER A 95 6.01 0.00 21.98
CA SER A 95 6.13 0.94 20.87
C SER A 95 7.25 0.53 19.91
N MET A 96 8.42 0.14 20.42
CA MET A 96 9.53 -0.34 19.57
C MET A 96 9.18 -1.63 18.82
N ILE A 97 8.52 -2.59 19.46
CA ILE A 97 8.03 -3.80 18.79
C ILE A 97 7.03 -3.44 17.69
N SER A 98 6.14 -2.46 17.94
CA SER A 98 5.21 -1.97 16.93
C SER A 98 5.92 -1.31 15.74
N CYS A 99 7.06 -0.66 15.96
CA CYS A 99 7.86 -0.05 14.91
C CYS A 99 8.44 -1.07 13.90
N ILE A 100 8.57 -2.36 14.25
CA ILE A 100 9.06 -3.41 13.35
C ILE A 100 8.09 -3.66 12.18
N VAL A 101 6.86 -3.19 12.26
CA VAL A 101 5.81 -3.41 11.25
C VAL A 101 5.33 -2.07 10.67
N SER A 102 6.19 -1.06 10.75
CA SER A 102 5.90 0.33 10.38
C SER A 102 6.41 0.68 8.98
N VAL A 103 5.90 1.76 8.39
CA VAL A 103 6.35 2.24 7.07
C VAL A 103 7.86 2.56 7.05
N PRO A 104 8.45 3.21 8.08
CA PRO A 104 9.90 3.38 8.20
C PRO A 104 10.66 2.06 8.19
N PHE A 105 10.16 1.04 8.89
CA PHE A 105 10.80 -0.29 8.88
C PHE A 105 10.83 -0.87 7.48
N TYR A 106 9.71 -0.89 6.75
CA TYR A 106 9.69 -1.40 5.37
C TYR A 106 10.61 -0.60 4.44
N THR A 107 10.65 0.73 4.61
CA THR A 107 11.48 1.63 3.81
C THR A 107 12.98 1.38 4.02
N GLY A 108 13.40 0.91 5.21
CA GLY A 108 14.78 0.52 5.49
C GLY A 108 15.07 -0.94 5.17
N PHE A 109 14.28 -1.86 5.71
CA PHE A 109 14.50 -3.30 5.66
C PHE A 109 14.44 -3.88 4.24
N LEU A 110 13.42 -3.52 3.44
CA LEU A 110 13.23 -4.14 2.12
C LEU A 110 14.35 -3.78 1.12
N PRO A 111 14.84 -2.53 1.05
CA PRO A 111 16.03 -2.22 0.25
C PRO A 111 17.28 -2.94 0.73
N ILE A 112 17.48 -3.09 2.06
CA ILE A 112 18.60 -3.84 2.62
C ILE A 112 18.56 -5.31 2.13
N VAL A 113 17.40 -5.96 2.18
CA VAL A 113 17.22 -7.32 1.66
C VAL A 113 17.52 -7.36 0.15
N TYR A 114 17.06 -6.37 -0.62
CA TYR A 114 17.33 -6.30 -2.06
C TYR A 114 18.83 -6.15 -2.37
N TRP A 115 19.53 -5.25 -1.67
CA TRP A 115 20.96 -4.97 -1.87
C TRP A 115 21.88 -6.05 -1.27
N SER A 116 21.35 -6.90 -0.38
CA SER A 116 22.00 -8.12 0.07
C SER A 116 22.03 -9.24 -0.99
N GLY A 117 21.38 -9.05 -2.14
CA GLY A 117 21.34 -10.05 -3.22
C GLY A 117 20.09 -10.94 -3.21
N HIS A 118 19.26 -10.90 -2.17
CA HIS A 118 17.97 -11.58 -2.13
C HIS A 118 16.87 -10.80 -2.87
N ARG A 119 17.08 -10.53 -4.17
CA ARG A 119 16.18 -9.67 -4.97
C ARG A 119 14.76 -10.22 -5.10
N LYS A 120 14.62 -11.54 -5.31
CA LYS A 120 13.32 -12.21 -5.40
C LYS A 120 12.55 -12.08 -4.09
N LEU A 121 13.22 -12.34 -2.95
CA LEU A 121 12.64 -12.17 -1.62
C LEU A 121 12.16 -10.73 -1.40
N ALA A 122 13.01 -9.75 -1.63
CA ALA A 122 12.67 -8.34 -1.44
C ALA A 122 11.51 -7.87 -2.33
N ARG A 123 11.52 -8.22 -3.63
CA ARG A 123 10.42 -7.89 -4.55
C ARG A 123 9.10 -8.49 -4.06
N GLN A 124 9.10 -9.78 -3.75
CA GLN A 124 7.90 -10.50 -3.36
C GLN A 124 7.34 -10.02 -2.01
N MET A 125 8.21 -9.77 -1.02
CA MET A 125 7.80 -9.17 0.25
C MET A 125 7.21 -7.77 0.07
N THR A 126 7.82 -6.94 -0.80
CA THR A 126 7.31 -5.59 -1.06
C THR A 126 5.91 -5.63 -1.69
N LEU A 127 5.71 -6.50 -2.69
CA LEU A 127 4.40 -6.65 -3.34
C LEU A 127 3.36 -7.25 -2.39
N LEU A 128 3.74 -8.24 -1.57
CA LEU A 128 2.88 -8.83 -0.56
C LEU A 128 2.41 -7.78 0.46
N ILE A 129 3.32 -6.97 1.01
CA ILE A 129 2.95 -5.93 1.98
C ILE A 129 2.07 -4.86 1.33
N ALA A 130 2.38 -4.43 0.10
CA ALA A 130 1.52 -3.50 -0.63
C ALA A 130 0.09 -4.07 -0.85
N PHE A 131 -0.01 -5.36 -1.16
CA PHE A 131 -1.29 -6.05 -1.30
C PHE A 131 -2.03 -6.18 0.05
N CYS A 132 -1.31 -6.52 1.12
CA CYS A 132 -1.85 -6.61 2.48
C CYS A 132 -2.41 -5.26 2.95
N ASP A 133 -1.69 -4.16 2.74
CA ASP A 133 -2.15 -2.83 3.12
C ASP A 133 -3.30 -2.35 2.23
N TYR A 134 -3.35 -2.72 0.95
CA TYR A 134 -4.51 -2.47 0.10
C TYR A 134 -5.76 -3.14 0.67
N VAL A 135 -5.71 -4.46 0.88
CA VAL A 135 -6.86 -5.26 1.32
C VAL A 135 -7.24 -4.90 2.76
N GLY A 136 -6.28 -4.85 3.67
CA GLY A 136 -6.51 -4.54 5.08
C GLY A 136 -7.14 -3.16 5.29
N ASN A 137 -6.63 -2.13 4.60
CA ASN A 137 -7.21 -0.78 4.71
C ASN A 137 -8.56 -0.68 3.97
N SER A 138 -8.78 -1.46 2.92
CA SER A 138 -10.10 -1.58 2.30
C SER A 138 -11.13 -2.17 3.27
N ILE A 139 -10.80 -3.26 3.97
CA ILE A 139 -11.67 -3.86 4.99
C ILE A 139 -11.94 -2.86 6.12
N LYS A 140 -10.91 -2.14 6.61
CA LYS A 140 -11.08 -1.07 7.61
C LYS A 140 -12.13 -0.04 7.21
N ASN A 141 -12.11 0.40 5.95
CA ASN A 141 -13.02 1.43 5.45
C ASN A 141 -14.42 0.89 5.10
N ILE A 142 -14.53 -0.40 4.75
CA ILE A 142 -15.82 -1.07 4.58
C ILE A 142 -16.50 -1.23 5.93
N VAL A 143 -15.81 -1.81 6.91
CA VAL A 143 -16.38 -2.10 8.23
C VAL A 143 -16.54 -0.82 9.07
N SER A 144 -15.59 0.11 8.99
CA SER A 144 -15.59 1.37 9.76
C SER A 144 -15.77 1.15 11.28
N ALA A 145 -15.20 0.07 11.83
CA ALA A 145 -15.29 -0.20 13.26
C ALA A 145 -14.45 0.82 14.06
N PRO A 146 -15.03 1.44 15.10
CA PRO A 146 -14.31 2.39 15.94
C PRO A 146 -13.18 1.70 16.70
N ARG A 147 -12.13 2.44 17.05
CA ARG A 147 -11.09 1.98 17.99
C ARG A 147 -11.64 1.96 19.43
N PRO A 148 -10.97 1.25 20.37
CA PRO A 148 -11.29 1.33 21.79
C PRO A 148 -11.36 2.78 22.30
N ILE A 149 -12.37 3.07 23.12
CA ILE A 149 -12.67 4.43 23.57
C ILE A 149 -11.63 4.90 24.59
N SER A 150 -11.06 6.08 24.34
CA SER A 150 -10.06 6.72 25.19
C SER A 150 -10.53 8.12 25.56
N PRO A 151 -10.87 8.41 26.85
CA PRO A 151 -10.87 7.53 28.03
C PRO A 151 -12.03 6.50 28.03
N PRO A 152 -11.94 5.33 28.71
CA PRO A 152 -10.99 4.98 29.79
C PRO A 152 -9.67 4.33 29.35
N VAL A 153 -9.56 3.83 28.11
CA VAL A 153 -8.30 3.23 27.61
C VAL A 153 -7.25 4.32 27.41
N ARG A 154 -5.99 4.06 27.77
CA ARG A 154 -4.88 4.96 27.50
C ARG A 154 -4.34 4.70 26.09
N ARG A 155 -4.27 5.73 25.24
CA ARG A 155 -3.59 5.62 23.94
C ARG A 155 -2.14 6.08 24.08
N VAL A 156 -1.22 5.21 23.70
CA VAL A 156 0.21 5.50 23.66
C VAL A 156 0.59 5.81 22.21
N ASN A 157 0.77 7.10 21.93
CA ASN A 157 1.19 7.60 20.62
C ASN A 157 2.61 8.17 20.76
N ALA A 158 3.62 7.31 20.81
CA ALA A 158 5.01 7.73 20.99
C ALA A 158 5.60 8.30 19.70
N THR A 159 5.10 7.85 18.54
CA THR A 159 5.55 8.26 17.21
C THR A 159 4.47 9.03 16.43
N GLU A 160 4.86 9.90 15.49
CA GLU A 160 3.92 10.60 14.61
C GLU A 160 3.12 9.62 13.73
N GLU A 161 3.70 8.47 13.39
CA GLU A 161 3.02 7.41 12.65
C GLU A 161 1.93 6.73 13.50
N GLU A 162 2.20 6.40 14.77
CA GLU A 162 1.16 5.87 15.67
C GLU A 162 0.01 6.85 15.84
N LYS A 163 0.30 8.16 15.85
CA LYS A 163 -0.71 9.21 15.89
C LYS A 163 -1.54 9.26 14.62
N GLU A 164 -0.94 9.20 13.43
CA GLU A 164 -1.67 9.15 12.16
C GLU A 164 -2.51 7.85 12.06
N ASN A 165 -1.92 6.71 12.44
CA ASN A 165 -2.61 5.42 12.54
C ASN A 165 -3.81 5.45 13.50
N SER A 166 -3.74 6.23 14.58
CA SER A 166 -4.84 6.36 15.56
C SER A 166 -6.09 7.01 14.98
N MET A 167 -5.97 7.71 13.85
CA MET A 167 -7.07 8.33 13.11
C MET A 167 -7.79 7.34 12.17
N GLU A 168 -7.22 6.14 11.96
CA GLU A 168 -7.86 5.07 11.19
C GLU A 168 -8.81 4.22 12.02
N TYR A 169 -9.65 3.44 11.32
CA TYR A 169 -10.49 2.41 11.94
C TYR A 169 -9.66 1.25 12.54
N GLY A 170 -10.24 0.59 13.55
CA GLY A 170 -9.55 -0.43 14.34
C GLY A 170 -9.52 -1.82 13.69
N PHE A 171 -10.56 -2.19 12.96
CA PHE A 171 -10.75 -3.55 12.47
C PHE A 171 -10.43 -3.68 10.96
N PRO A 172 -9.61 -4.65 10.52
CA PRO A 172 -8.74 -5.54 11.29
C PRO A 172 -7.41 -4.85 11.66
N SER A 173 -6.63 -5.48 12.54
CA SER A 173 -5.29 -5.00 12.88
C SER A 173 -4.30 -5.23 11.74
N SER A 174 -3.93 -4.16 11.01
CA SER A 174 -2.90 -4.21 9.96
C SER A 174 -1.53 -4.64 10.48
N HIS A 175 -1.19 -4.31 11.73
CA HIS A 175 0.09 -4.75 12.30
C HIS A 175 0.12 -6.27 12.44
N CYS A 176 -0.92 -6.89 13.00
CA CYS A 176 -0.96 -8.35 13.12
C CYS A 176 -0.99 -9.04 11.75
N LEU A 177 -1.79 -8.49 10.83
CA LEU A 177 -1.89 -8.98 9.44
C LEU A 177 -0.52 -8.93 8.75
N ASN A 178 0.13 -7.76 8.75
CA ASN A 178 1.40 -7.57 8.09
C ASN A 178 2.53 -8.37 8.76
N THR A 179 2.51 -8.56 10.09
CA THR A 179 3.46 -9.46 10.77
C THR A 179 3.37 -10.89 10.26
N VAL A 180 2.16 -11.44 10.16
CA VAL A 180 1.95 -12.81 9.67
C VAL A 180 2.48 -12.94 8.24
N CYS A 181 2.12 -12.01 7.36
CA CYS A 181 2.54 -12.04 5.97
C CYS A 181 4.06 -11.84 5.81
N LEU A 182 4.65 -10.87 6.52
CA LEU A 182 6.08 -10.56 6.44
C LEU A 182 6.93 -11.74 6.93
N LEU A 183 6.70 -12.17 8.16
CA LEU A 183 7.52 -13.21 8.79
C LEU A 183 7.22 -14.58 8.18
N GLY A 184 5.97 -14.85 7.81
CA GLY A 184 5.56 -16.09 7.16
C GLY A 184 6.18 -16.25 5.79
N TYR A 185 6.14 -15.21 4.93
CA TYR A 185 6.78 -15.28 3.61
C TYR A 185 8.31 -15.33 3.72
N PHE A 186 8.91 -14.56 4.64
CA PHE A 186 10.34 -14.60 4.90
C PHE A 186 10.79 -16.02 5.28
N SER A 187 10.08 -16.65 6.22
CA SER A 187 10.39 -18.02 6.66
C SER A 187 10.19 -19.05 5.55
N HIS A 188 9.08 -18.94 4.79
CA HIS A 188 8.82 -19.81 3.64
C HIS A 188 9.96 -19.76 2.61
N TYR A 189 10.49 -18.57 2.30
CA TYR A 189 11.57 -18.41 1.33
C TYR A 189 12.85 -19.17 1.73
N PHE A 190 13.25 -19.14 3.01
CA PHE A 190 14.44 -19.86 3.46
C PHE A 190 14.19 -21.35 3.65
N LEU A 191 13.02 -21.75 4.16
CA LEU A 191 12.68 -23.16 4.33
C LEU A 191 12.56 -23.90 2.99
N THR A 192 12.11 -23.23 1.94
CA THR A 192 12.03 -23.82 0.59
C THR A 192 13.39 -23.91 -0.10
N GLN A 193 14.39 -23.15 0.33
CA GLN A 193 15.76 -23.23 -0.18
C GLN A 193 16.60 -24.32 0.47
N ASP A 194 16.25 -24.77 1.67
CA ASP A 194 16.96 -25.84 2.38
C ASP A 194 16.24 -27.20 2.23
N PRO A 195 16.65 -28.06 1.28
CA PRO A 195 16.04 -29.38 1.10
C PRO A 195 16.28 -30.34 2.28
N LYS A 196 17.12 -29.97 3.26
CA LYS A 196 17.41 -30.76 4.46
C LYS A 196 16.70 -30.25 5.71
N ALA A 197 15.85 -29.22 5.59
CA ALA A 197 15.08 -28.72 6.72
C ALA A 197 14.21 -29.84 7.30
N SER A 198 14.47 -30.23 8.56
CA SER A 198 13.71 -31.26 9.24
C SER A 198 12.36 -30.73 9.73
N ASP A 199 11.39 -31.63 9.95
CA ASP A 199 10.08 -31.28 10.52
C ASP A 199 10.22 -30.53 11.86
N ALA A 200 11.28 -30.84 12.63
CA ALA A 200 11.59 -30.15 13.87
C ALA A 200 11.96 -28.67 13.64
N ILE A 201 12.75 -28.35 12.60
CA ILE A 201 13.09 -26.97 12.24
C ILE A 201 11.84 -26.20 11.83
N VAL A 202 10.98 -26.83 11.01
CA VAL A 202 9.70 -26.22 10.60
C VAL A 202 8.82 -25.94 11.81
N ALA A 203 8.70 -26.88 12.76
CA ALA A 203 7.93 -26.71 13.98
C ALA A 203 8.47 -25.55 14.86
N VAL A 204 9.79 -25.44 15.02
CA VAL A 204 10.44 -24.34 15.76
C VAL A 204 10.15 -23.00 15.09
N VAL A 205 10.27 -22.91 13.76
CA VAL A 205 9.96 -21.68 13.02
C VAL A 205 8.51 -21.28 13.20
N VAL A 206 7.55 -22.22 13.05
CA VAL A 206 6.13 -21.95 13.26
C VAL A 206 5.84 -21.49 14.69
N ALA A 207 6.49 -22.08 15.70
CA ALA A 207 6.36 -21.66 17.09
C ALA A 207 6.87 -20.23 17.31
N LEU A 208 8.03 -19.87 16.74
CA LEU A 208 8.58 -18.51 16.81
C LEU A 208 7.68 -17.49 16.10
N LEU A 209 7.18 -17.82 14.91
CA LEU A 209 6.24 -16.97 14.18
C LEU A 209 4.98 -16.70 15.01
N SER A 210 4.39 -17.75 15.56
CA SER A 210 3.21 -17.65 16.42
C SER A 210 3.49 -16.79 17.65
N PHE A 211 4.64 -16.97 18.30
CA PHE A 211 5.08 -16.17 19.43
C PHE A 211 5.18 -14.68 19.08
N PHE A 212 5.89 -14.31 18.00
CA PHE A 212 6.04 -12.92 17.59
C PHE A 212 4.71 -12.26 17.18
N THR A 213 3.85 -13.00 16.47
CA THR A 213 2.51 -12.50 16.09
C THR A 213 1.66 -12.22 17.32
N VAL A 214 1.66 -13.13 18.31
CA VAL A 214 0.92 -12.92 19.58
C VAL A 214 1.51 -11.76 20.37
N LEU A 215 2.84 -11.65 20.45
CA LEU A 215 3.52 -10.55 21.14
C LEU A 215 3.15 -9.18 20.55
N ILE A 216 3.12 -9.07 19.22
CA ILE A 216 2.67 -7.86 18.52
C ILE A 216 1.19 -7.59 18.79
N GLY A 217 0.34 -8.63 18.74
CA GLY A 217 -1.09 -8.51 19.07
C GLY A 217 -1.34 -7.94 20.48
N ILE A 218 -0.64 -8.49 21.49
CA ILE A 218 -0.68 -8.00 22.87
C ILE A 218 -0.17 -6.55 22.93
N GLY A 219 0.93 -6.23 22.26
CA GLY A 219 1.45 -4.87 22.18
C GLY A 219 0.44 -3.87 21.61
N ARG A 220 -0.29 -4.23 20.54
CA ARG A 220 -1.33 -3.36 19.94
C ARG A 220 -2.54 -3.15 20.85
N MET A 221 -2.88 -4.13 21.69
CA MET A 221 -3.89 -3.98 22.74
C MET A 221 -3.35 -3.08 23.87
N TYR A 222 -2.13 -3.32 24.33
CA TYR A 222 -1.47 -2.56 25.39
C TYR A 222 -1.32 -1.07 25.04
N LEU A 223 -0.98 -0.74 23.79
CA LEU A 223 -0.90 0.66 23.30
C LEU A 223 -2.29 1.33 23.17
N GLY A 224 -3.39 0.59 23.41
CA GLY A 224 -4.76 1.09 23.34
C GLY A 224 -5.28 1.30 21.91
N MET A 225 -4.62 0.66 20.92
CA MET A 225 -4.90 0.88 19.50
C MET A 225 -5.96 -0.10 18.98
N HIS A 226 -5.97 -1.33 19.48
CA HIS A 226 -6.82 -2.41 18.96
C HIS A 226 -7.46 -3.21 20.10
N SER A 227 -8.63 -3.77 19.82
CA SER A 227 -9.29 -4.77 20.67
C SER A 227 -8.92 -6.20 20.24
N LEU A 228 -9.27 -7.19 21.07
CA LEU A 228 -8.97 -8.60 20.78
C LEU A 228 -9.56 -9.07 19.44
N ILE A 229 -10.78 -8.63 19.09
CA ILE A 229 -11.42 -9.00 17.83
C ILE A 229 -10.65 -8.44 16.62
N ASP A 230 -10.06 -7.25 16.75
CA ASP A 230 -9.25 -6.64 15.70
C ASP A 230 -7.95 -7.41 15.48
N VAL A 231 -7.33 -7.88 16.57
CA VAL A 231 -6.10 -8.70 16.55
C VAL A 231 -6.36 -10.05 15.92
N VAL A 232 -7.37 -10.79 16.41
CA VAL A 232 -7.73 -12.12 15.90
C VAL A 232 -8.09 -12.04 14.42
N ALA A 233 -8.89 -11.06 14.01
CA ALA A 233 -9.21 -10.87 12.60
C ALA A 233 -7.97 -10.52 11.77
N GLY A 234 -7.07 -9.67 12.28
CA GLY A 234 -5.80 -9.37 11.62
C GLY A 234 -4.97 -10.63 11.36
N ILE A 235 -4.88 -11.53 12.33
CA ILE A 235 -4.17 -12.82 12.19
C ILE A 235 -4.86 -13.70 11.14
N ILE A 236 -6.19 -13.87 11.22
CA ILE A 236 -6.96 -14.68 10.26
C ILE A 236 -6.77 -14.15 8.83
N PHE A 237 -6.97 -12.85 8.62
CA PHE A 237 -6.77 -12.24 7.31
C PHE A 237 -5.31 -12.34 6.84
N GLY A 238 -4.34 -12.22 7.75
CA GLY A 238 -2.92 -12.41 7.44
C GLY A 238 -2.63 -13.81 6.94
N VAL A 239 -3.13 -14.85 7.62
CA VAL A 239 -2.97 -16.25 7.19
C VAL A 239 -3.62 -16.49 5.83
N LEU A 240 -4.84 -15.97 5.61
CA LEU A 240 -5.55 -16.11 4.34
C LEU A 240 -4.82 -15.42 3.18
N LEU A 241 -4.31 -14.20 3.40
CA LEU A 241 -3.57 -13.44 2.38
C LEU A 241 -2.21 -14.06 2.10
N LEU A 242 -1.52 -14.57 3.13
CA LEU A 242 -0.27 -15.30 2.95
C LEU A 242 -0.50 -16.58 2.13
N ALA A 243 -1.51 -17.38 2.50
CA ALA A 243 -1.85 -18.60 1.76
C ALA A 243 -2.17 -18.30 0.29
N LEU A 244 -2.98 -17.27 0.04
CA LEU A 244 -3.25 -16.80 -1.32
C LEU A 244 -1.96 -16.40 -2.05
N TRP A 245 -1.11 -15.60 -1.41
CA TRP A 245 0.14 -15.14 -2.00
C TRP A 245 1.06 -16.30 -2.39
N LEU A 246 1.20 -17.30 -1.52
CA LEU A 246 2.03 -18.48 -1.80
C LEU A 246 1.54 -19.26 -3.04
N THR A 247 0.25 -19.20 -3.39
CA THR A 247 -0.24 -19.82 -4.65
C THR A 247 0.10 -19.02 -5.90
N VAL A 248 0.16 -17.68 -5.80
CA VAL A 248 0.29 -16.79 -6.97
C VAL A 248 1.69 -16.20 -7.16
N HIS A 249 2.53 -16.20 -6.12
CA HIS A 249 3.79 -15.46 -6.08
C HIS A 249 4.74 -15.80 -7.24
N GLU A 250 4.90 -17.07 -7.60
CA GLU A 250 5.74 -17.50 -8.74
C GLU A 250 5.20 -17.01 -10.09
N HIS A 251 3.88 -17.01 -10.28
CA HIS A 251 3.26 -16.51 -11.50
C HIS A 251 3.46 -15.00 -11.63
N VAL A 252 3.29 -14.27 -10.51
CA VAL A 252 3.54 -12.83 -10.44
C VAL A 252 5.02 -12.54 -10.67
N ASP A 253 5.92 -13.34 -10.07
CA ASP A 253 7.36 -13.20 -10.24
C ASP A 253 7.77 -13.37 -11.71
N GLY A 254 7.34 -14.48 -12.30
CA GLY A 254 7.56 -14.81 -13.70
C GLY A 254 6.98 -13.74 -14.61
N PHE A 255 5.79 -13.22 -14.34
CA PHE A 255 5.21 -12.14 -15.13
C PHE A 255 6.06 -10.85 -15.09
N ILE A 256 6.60 -10.50 -13.92
CA ILE A 256 7.43 -9.31 -13.74
C ILE A 256 8.81 -9.47 -14.37
N THR A 257 9.40 -10.67 -14.31
CA THR A 257 10.78 -10.90 -14.77
C THR A 257 10.87 -11.34 -16.24
N THR A 258 9.91 -12.11 -16.76
CA THR A 258 10.09 -12.77 -18.06
C THR A 258 9.88 -11.88 -19.28
N GLY A 259 9.24 -10.71 -19.18
CA GLY A 259 9.18 -9.68 -20.25
C GLY A 259 8.74 -10.11 -21.67
N HIS A 260 8.36 -11.37 -21.92
CA HIS A 260 8.21 -11.94 -23.26
C HIS A 260 6.86 -11.70 -23.91
N ASN A 261 5.93 -11.02 -23.24
CA ASN A 261 4.71 -10.57 -23.89
C ASN A 261 4.96 -9.22 -24.57
N GLY A 262 5.60 -9.28 -25.75
CA GLY A 262 5.46 -8.28 -26.80
C GLY A 262 6.54 -7.21 -26.96
N MET A 263 7.75 -7.41 -26.44
CA MET A 263 8.91 -6.59 -26.82
C MET A 263 9.79 -7.27 -27.91
N VAL A 264 9.19 -8.04 -28.81
CA VAL A 264 9.86 -8.51 -30.05
C VAL A 264 9.60 -7.56 -31.22
N ILE A 265 8.60 -6.66 -31.15
CA ILE A 265 8.18 -5.88 -32.32
C ILE A 265 8.95 -4.55 -32.53
N ILE A 266 9.69 -4.03 -31.55
CA ILE A 266 10.40 -2.74 -31.71
C ILE A 266 11.93 -2.88 -31.91
N ARG A 267 12.47 -4.10 -31.96
CA ARG A 267 13.92 -4.32 -32.23
C ARG A 267 14.25 -4.84 -33.63
N MET A 268 13.27 -5.02 -34.53
CA MET A 268 13.51 -5.43 -35.92
C MET A 268 13.30 -4.36 -36.99
N HIS A 269 13.01 -3.09 -36.61
CA HIS A 269 12.81 -2.03 -37.60
C HIS A 269 13.86 -0.90 -37.59
N SER A 270 15.06 -1.13 -37.03
CA SER A 270 16.15 -0.13 -37.04
C SER A 270 17.48 -0.65 -37.61
N PHE A 271 17.46 -1.75 -38.38
CA PHE A 271 18.68 -2.24 -39.04
C PHE A 271 18.43 -2.88 -40.42
N ASN A 272 17.56 -2.30 -41.24
CA ASN A 272 17.73 -2.35 -42.70
C ASN A 272 16.80 -1.35 -43.40
N GLN A 273 17.25 -0.11 -43.55
CA GLN A 273 16.62 0.84 -44.48
C GLN A 273 17.70 1.36 -45.42
N LYS A 274 18.08 0.53 -46.39
CA LYS A 274 18.65 1.01 -47.66
C LYS A 274 17.63 0.72 -48.77
N ASN A 275 17.19 1.82 -49.38
CA ASN A 275 16.61 1.96 -50.71
C ASN A 275 15.26 1.29 -51.01
N THR A 276 14.17 2.06 -50.88
CA THR A 276 13.07 2.09 -51.87
C THR A 276 12.28 3.42 -51.77
N PRO A 277 11.80 3.98 -52.90
CA PRO A 277 11.21 5.33 -52.94
C PRO A 277 9.75 5.38 -52.46
N TYR A 278 9.38 6.59 -52.06
CA TYR A 278 8.14 7.06 -51.45
C TYR A 278 6.90 6.95 -52.39
N GLN A 279 5.76 6.53 -51.84
CA GLN A 279 4.41 6.71 -52.41
C GLN A 279 3.47 7.18 -51.28
N PRO A 280 2.67 8.25 -51.46
CA PRO A 280 1.79 8.75 -50.40
C PRO A 280 0.44 8.03 -50.44
N VAL A 281 0.01 7.45 -49.32
CA VAL A 281 -1.35 6.91 -49.16
C VAL A 281 -2.23 7.94 -48.46
N GLN A 282 -3.43 8.13 -49.01
CA GLN A 282 -4.44 9.13 -48.66
C GLN A 282 -4.94 9.04 -47.21
N SER A 283 -5.33 10.20 -46.68
CA SER A 283 -5.92 10.39 -45.35
C SER A 283 -7.39 9.94 -45.30
N GLU A 284 -7.69 8.91 -44.54
CA GLU A 284 -9.07 8.66 -44.05
C GLU A 284 -9.31 9.49 -42.78
N LYS A 285 -10.27 10.41 -42.88
CA LYS A 285 -10.78 11.21 -41.77
C LYS A 285 -11.64 10.34 -40.86
N PHE A 286 -11.22 10.13 -39.61
CA PHE A 286 -12.10 9.61 -38.56
C PHE A 286 -13.03 10.72 -38.06
N ASN A 287 -14.33 10.58 -38.34
CA ASN A 287 -15.37 11.44 -37.78
C ASN A 287 -15.66 11.02 -36.33
N ILE A 288 -15.41 11.93 -35.38
CA ILE A 288 -15.80 11.76 -33.97
C ILE A 288 -17.28 12.12 -33.86
N LEU A 289 -18.11 11.13 -33.54
CA LEU A 289 -19.54 11.29 -33.31
C LEU A 289 -19.76 11.91 -31.92
N THR A 290 -20.24 13.15 -31.87
CA THR A 290 -20.61 13.84 -30.63
C THR A 290 -22.00 13.36 -30.19
N LEU A 291 -22.05 12.45 -29.22
CA LEU A 291 -23.29 12.09 -28.52
C LEU A 291 -23.42 12.91 -27.24
N THR A 292 -24.44 13.75 -27.17
CA THR A 292 -24.84 14.51 -25.99
C THR A 292 -25.75 13.64 -25.12
N THR A 293 -25.40 13.32 -23.88
CA THR A 293 -26.36 13.04 -22.79
C THR A 293 -25.71 12.87 -21.40
N ASN A 294 -26.45 13.37 -20.40
CA ASN A 294 -26.50 13.17 -18.94
C ASN A 294 -25.27 12.94 -18.03
N THR A 295 -25.36 13.57 -16.86
CA THR A 295 -24.24 13.99 -15.99
C THR A 295 -23.62 12.95 -15.05
N SER A 296 -24.11 11.71 -14.98
CA SER A 296 -23.49 10.68 -14.12
C SER A 296 -22.39 9.85 -14.81
N GLU A 297 -22.23 9.99 -16.12
CA GLU A 297 -21.29 9.17 -16.91
C GLU A 297 -19.93 9.86 -17.17
N TYR A 298 -19.79 11.14 -16.82
CA TYR A 298 -18.56 11.91 -17.07
C TYR A 298 -17.30 11.33 -16.39
N HIS A 299 -17.44 10.70 -15.22
CA HIS A 299 -16.31 10.05 -14.54
C HIS A 299 -15.82 8.80 -15.29
N ILE A 300 -16.71 8.07 -15.94
CA ILE A 300 -16.38 6.85 -16.70
C ILE A 300 -15.82 7.24 -18.07
N TYR A 301 -16.35 8.28 -18.72
CA TYR A 301 -15.87 8.71 -20.03
C TYR A 301 -14.55 9.50 -20.01
N CYS A 302 -14.24 10.27 -18.96
CA CYS A 302 -12.89 10.82 -18.80
C CYS A 302 -11.84 9.71 -18.61
N ILE A 303 -12.22 8.59 -17.99
CA ILE A 303 -11.38 7.37 -17.90
C ILE A 303 -11.24 6.71 -19.28
N CYS A 304 -12.30 6.66 -20.09
CA CYS A 304 -12.26 6.05 -21.43
C CYS A 304 -11.54 6.90 -22.51
N ILE A 305 -11.68 8.23 -22.49
CA ILE A 305 -11.13 9.12 -23.54
C ILE A 305 -9.62 9.34 -23.36
N VAL A 306 -9.10 9.32 -22.13
CA VAL A 306 -7.64 9.40 -21.88
C VAL A 306 -6.93 8.07 -22.24
N PHE A 307 -7.66 6.94 -22.26
CA PHE A 307 -7.08 5.60 -22.43
C PHE A 307 -7.41 4.89 -23.74
N LEU A 308 -8.27 5.44 -24.60
CA LEU A 308 -8.54 4.85 -25.91
C LEU A 308 -7.27 4.66 -26.79
N PRO A 309 -6.23 5.51 -26.73
CA PRO A 309 -4.96 5.23 -27.42
C PRO A 309 -3.98 4.33 -26.64
N PHE A 310 -4.31 3.92 -25.41
CA PHE A 310 -3.52 3.00 -24.56
C PHE A 310 -4.05 1.55 -24.57
N LEU A 311 -4.99 1.25 -25.47
CA LEU A 311 -5.59 -0.07 -25.65
C LEU A 311 -4.64 -1.09 -26.34
N VAL A 312 -3.35 -1.04 -26.03
CA VAL A 312 -2.35 -2.06 -26.40
C VAL A 312 -1.67 -2.53 -25.12
N LEU A 313 -2.38 -3.44 -24.46
CA LEU A 313 -2.13 -4.05 -23.16
C LEU A 313 -1.01 -5.09 -23.24
N VAL A 314 0.19 -4.67 -23.63
CA VAL A 314 1.26 -5.61 -23.98
C VAL A 314 2.43 -5.55 -22.99
N ALA A 315 2.86 -4.37 -22.51
CA ALA A 315 3.97 -4.30 -21.54
C ALA A 315 3.51 -4.42 -20.08
N VAL A 316 4.26 -5.19 -19.28
CA VAL A 316 4.11 -5.36 -17.82
C VAL A 316 3.87 -4.02 -17.12
N THR A 317 4.65 -3.00 -17.49
CA THR A 317 4.55 -1.65 -16.92
C THR A 317 3.21 -0.98 -17.20
N TYR A 318 2.62 -1.16 -18.39
CA TYR A 318 1.31 -0.60 -18.72
C TYR A 318 0.19 -1.33 -17.97
N PHE A 319 0.24 -2.67 -17.90
CA PHE A 319 -0.71 -3.44 -17.10
C PHE A 319 -0.70 -2.97 -15.63
N TRP A 320 0.48 -2.84 -15.03
CA TRP A 320 0.60 -2.39 -13.64
C TRP A 320 0.22 -0.92 -13.45
N ALA A 321 0.48 -0.05 -14.43
CA ALA A 321 -0.01 1.34 -14.40
C ALA A 321 -1.54 1.38 -14.40
N SER A 322 -2.18 0.63 -15.30
CA SER A 322 -3.64 0.53 -15.38
C SER A 322 -4.23 -0.08 -14.10
N LEU A 323 -3.65 -1.18 -13.60
CA LEU A 323 -4.08 -1.80 -12.34
C LEU A 323 -3.94 -0.81 -11.18
N SER A 324 -2.81 -0.12 -11.06
CA SER A 324 -2.58 0.86 -9.99
C SER A 324 -3.61 1.99 -10.05
N PHE A 325 -3.90 2.51 -11.24
CA PHE A 325 -4.92 3.52 -11.42
C PHE A 325 -6.30 3.00 -11.00
N LEU A 326 -6.70 1.82 -11.48
CA LEU A 326 -7.99 1.20 -11.17
C LEU A 326 -8.15 0.90 -9.68
N LEU A 327 -7.09 0.46 -9.00
CA LEU A 327 -7.09 0.21 -7.56
C LEU A 327 -7.39 1.49 -6.75
N CYS A 328 -7.04 2.68 -7.25
CA CYS A 328 -7.44 3.95 -6.65
C CYS A 328 -8.95 4.20 -6.72
N PHE A 329 -9.65 3.73 -7.76
CA PHE A 329 -11.11 3.87 -7.89
C PHE A 329 -11.87 2.71 -7.25
N ALA A 330 -11.27 1.52 -7.20
CA ALA A 330 -11.85 0.34 -6.56
C ALA A 330 -11.84 0.45 -5.03
N TYR A 331 -11.09 1.41 -4.47
CA TYR A 331 -10.94 1.59 -3.05
C TYR A 331 -12.24 2.09 -2.38
N PRO A 332 -12.68 1.46 -1.26
CA PRO A 332 -13.97 1.76 -0.65
C PRO A 332 -13.98 3.12 0.05
N THR A 333 -15.12 3.82 -0.05
CA THR A 333 -15.35 5.10 0.63
C THR A 333 -15.61 4.88 2.14
N PRO A 334 -14.76 5.44 3.03
CA PRO A 334 -14.97 5.32 4.47
C PRO A 334 -16.18 6.12 4.96
N GLU A 335 -16.65 5.83 6.18
CA GLU A 335 -17.73 6.59 6.82
C GLU A 335 -17.28 8.01 7.21
N LEU A 336 -16.04 8.13 7.69
CA LEU A 336 -15.37 9.37 8.06
C LEU A 336 -14.05 9.47 7.29
N PRO A 337 -13.57 10.69 6.98
CA PRO A 337 -12.27 10.86 6.35
C PRO A 337 -11.15 10.26 7.21
N THR A 338 -10.38 9.34 6.64
CA THR A 338 -9.22 8.69 7.26
C THR A 338 -7.97 8.85 6.39
N PRO A 339 -6.75 8.79 6.97
CA PRO A 339 -5.51 8.82 6.19
C PRO A 339 -5.28 7.56 5.35
N SER A 340 -6.08 6.50 5.54
CA SER A 340 -5.87 5.17 4.95
C SER A 340 -5.87 5.17 3.41
N PHE A 341 -6.67 6.04 2.78
CA PHE A 341 -6.63 6.21 1.32
C PHE A 341 -5.26 6.68 0.83
N GLN A 342 -4.64 7.59 1.59
CA GLN A 342 -3.33 8.15 1.25
C GLN A 342 -2.18 7.15 1.49
N TYR A 343 -2.34 6.21 2.43
CA TYR A 343 -1.40 5.10 2.59
C TYR A 343 -1.54 4.10 1.45
N HIS A 344 -2.77 3.72 1.10
CA HIS A 344 -3.01 2.87 -0.06
C HIS A 344 -2.31 3.41 -1.31
N THR A 345 -2.45 4.70 -1.63
CA THR A 345 -1.82 5.27 -2.83
C THR A 345 -0.30 5.31 -2.76
N ALA A 346 0.28 5.45 -1.56
CA ALA A 346 1.71 5.31 -1.34
C ALA A 346 2.19 3.87 -1.65
N PHE A 347 1.54 2.85 -1.08
CA PHE A 347 1.89 1.44 -1.30
C PHE A 347 1.70 1.00 -2.76
N ASN A 348 0.63 1.47 -3.39
CA ASN A 348 0.38 1.25 -4.81
C ASN A 348 1.47 1.90 -5.67
N GLY A 349 1.91 3.11 -5.29
CA GLY A 349 3.09 3.76 -5.86
C GLY A 349 4.36 2.91 -5.72
N VAL A 350 4.64 2.39 -4.53
CA VAL A 350 5.78 1.48 -4.28
C VAL A 350 5.73 0.26 -5.20
N ALA A 351 4.59 -0.42 -5.28
CA ALA A 351 4.42 -1.60 -6.14
C ALA A 351 4.68 -1.25 -7.62
N PHE A 352 4.12 -0.14 -8.11
CA PHE A 352 4.34 0.32 -9.47
C PHE A 352 5.81 0.68 -9.74
N GLY A 353 6.46 1.44 -8.84
CA GLY A 353 7.86 1.83 -8.96
C GLY A 353 8.82 0.65 -8.97
N LEU A 354 8.54 -0.35 -8.12
CA LEU A 354 9.27 -1.61 -8.07
C LEU A 354 9.16 -2.38 -9.39
N VAL A 355 7.94 -2.62 -9.87
CA VAL A 355 7.70 -3.41 -11.09
C VAL A 355 8.26 -2.70 -12.32
N SER A 356 8.02 -1.40 -12.46
CA SER A 356 8.55 -0.60 -13.58
C SER A 356 10.08 -0.59 -13.59
N GLY A 357 10.71 -0.48 -12.42
CA GLY A 357 12.16 -0.52 -12.29
C GLY A 357 12.76 -1.88 -12.67
N ILE A 358 12.16 -2.97 -12.20
CA ILE A 358 12.63 -4.33 -12.51
C ILE A 358 12.51 -4.62 -14.01
N GLN A 359 11.38 -4.23 -14.62
CA GLN A 359 11.21 -4.36 -16.06
C GLN A 359 12.29 -3.58 -16.80
N GLN A 360 12.59 -2.34 -16.40
CA GLN A 360 13.64 -1.52 -17.03
C GLN A 360 15.03 -2.16 -16.91
N THR A 361 15.38 -2.75 -15.76
CA THR A 361 16.67 -3.42 -15.55
C THR A 361 16.82 -4.68 -16.38
N HIS A 362 15.74 -5.44 -16.57
CA HIS A 362 15.73 -6.63 -17.42
C HIS A 362 15.98 -6.25 -18.89
N LEU A 363 15.39 -5.15 -19.37
CA LEU A 363 15.59 -4.66 -20.74
C LEU A 363 17.03 -4.19 -21.02
N HIS A 364 17.74 -3.70 -20.00
CA HIS A 364 19.10 -3.18 -20.14
C HIS A 364 20.21 -4.19 -19.86
N SER A 365 19.89 -5.50 -19.77
CA SER A 365 20.87 -6.58 -19.65
C SER A 365 21.87 -6.39 -18.51
N GLN A 366 21.41 -5.94 -17.34
CA GLN A 366 22.20 -6.07 -16.12
C GLN A 366 22.19 -7.56 -15.74
N PRO A 367 23.33 -8.27 -15.69
CA PRO A 367 23.33 -9.68 -15.34
C PRO A 367 22.69 -9.86 -13.96
N GLU A 368 21.88 -10.92 -13.83
CA GLU A 368 21.31 -11.31 -12.54
C GLU A 368 22.38 -11.67 -11.48
N ASN A 369 23.65 -11.73 -11.89
CA ASN A 369 24.83 -11.83 -11.03
C ASN A 369 25.12 -10.50 -10.31
N ILE A 370 24.31 -10.14 -9.30
CA ILE A 370 24.87 -9.46 -8.13
C ILE A 370 25.05 -10.50 -7.04
N GLN A 371 26.27 -10.55 -6.53
CA GLN A 371 26.73 -11.47 -5.51
C GLN A 371 25.82 -11.45 -4.28
N ILE A 372 25.41 -12.64 -3.85
CA ILE A 372 24.58 -12.88 -2.66
C ILE A 372 25.45 -12.61 -1.42
N LEU A 373 24.87 -11.94 -0.42
CA LEU A 373 25.46 -11.75 0.91
C LEU A 373 25.97 -13.12 1.42
N PHE A 374 27.24 -13.18 1.87
CA PHE A 374 27.95 -14.37 2.34
C PHE A 374 28.50 -15.35 1.28
N SER A 375 28.60 -14.98 0.00
CA SER A 375 29.62 -15.60 -0.87
C SER A 375 31.02 -15.13 -0.45
N SER A 376 32.08 -15.89 -0.74
CA SER A 376 33.47 -15.62 -0.32
C SER A 376 34.08 -14.29 -0.80
N GLU A 377 33.30 -13.46 -1.51
CA GLU A 377 33.75 -12.27 -2.23
C GLU A 377 33.19 -10.95 -1.67
N LEU A 378 32.07 -10.96 -0.92
CA LEU A 378 31.45 -9.71 -0.41
C LEU A 378 31.85 -9.44 1.04
N SER A 379 32.87 -8.59 1.24
CA SER A 379 33.26 -8.19 2.59
C SER A 379 32.16 -7.36 3.27
N ILE A 380 32.07 -7.43 4.60
CA ILE A 380 31.17 -6.59 5.40
C ILE A 380 31.34 -5.10 5.05
N ALA A 381 32.57 -4.68 4.71
CA ALA A 381 32.86 -3.30 4.32
C ALA A 381 32.17 -2.91 2.99
N VAL A 382 32.10 -3.81 2.02
CA VAL A 382 31.39 -3.57 0.75
C VAL A 382 29.88 -3.45 1.00
N PHE A 383 29.32 -4.32 1.83
CA PHE A 383 27.90 -4.24 2.21
C PHE A 383 27.57 -2.93 2.96
N LEU A 384 28.41 -2.53 3.93
CA LEU A 384 28.25 -1.24 4.61
C LEU A 384 28.39 -0.06 3.63
N GLY A 385 29.29 -0.17 2.63
CA GLY A 385 29.40 0.79 1.53
C GLY A 385 28.12 0.87 0.68
N ARG A 386 27.47 -0.26 0.39
CA ARG A 386 26.15 -0.27 -0.27
C ARG A 386 25.09 0.45 0.54
N LEU A 387 25.06 0.25 1.85
CA LEU A 387 24.09 0.93 2.72
C LEU A 387 24.34 2.43 2.82
N SER A 388 25.61 2.84 2.93
CA SER A 388 25.99 4.25 3.06
C SER A 388 25.71 5.05 1.79
N VAL A 389 25.75 4.42 0.61
CA VAL A 389 25.35 5.05 -0.66
C VAL A 389 23.85 4.90 -0.92
N GLY A 390 23.30 3.72 -0.66
CA GLY A 390 21.92 3.37 -1.02
C GLY A 390 20.87 4.13 -0.23
N ILE A 391 20.99 4.18 1.12
CA ILE A 391 19.98 4.83 1.97
C ILE A 391 19.86 6.33 1.69
N PRO A 392 20.96 7.12 1.61
CA PRO A 392 20.85 8.52 1.23
C PRO A 392 20.28 8.71 -0.17
N THR A 393 20.64 7.85 -1.13
CA THR A 393 20.13 7.95 -2.51
C THR A 393 18.62 7.79 -2.56
N ILE A 394 18.04 6.78 -1.90
CA ILE A 394 16.58 6.58 -1.91
C ILE A 394 15.84 7.75 -1.23
N LEU A 395 16.41 8.32 -0.17
CA LEU A 395 15.82 9.47 0.53
C LEU A 395 15.89 10.74 -0.31
N VAL A 396 17.01 10.98 -0.99
CA VAL A 396 17.15 12.09 -1.94
C VAL A 396 16.17 11.93 -3.09
N THR A 397 16.04 10.73 -3.69
CA THR A 397 15.04 10.50 -4.74
C THR A 397 13.62 10.75 -4.21
N LYS A 398 13.28 10.29 -3.00
CA LYS A 398 11.97 10.55 -2.39
C LYS A 398 11.66 12.06 -2.31
N ILE A 399 12.63 12.88 -1.92
CA ILE A 399 12.49 14.34 -1.83
C ILE A 399 12.34 14.95 -3.23
N CYS A 400 13.20 14.55 -4.17
CA CYS A 400 13.17 15.04 -5.55
C CYS A 400 11.86 14.68 -6.27
N SER A 401 11.43 13.41 -6.20
CA SER A 401 10.18 12.94 -6.81
C SER A 401 8.97 13.69 -6.26
N LYS A 402 8.95 13.99 -4.95
CA LYS A 402 7.91 14.83 -4.35
C LYS A 402 7.92 16.25 -4.92
N ALA A 403 9.10 16.89 -4.98
CA ALA A 403 9.23 18.26 -5.50
C ALA A 403 8.83 18.36 -6.99
N VAL A 404 9.21 17.36 -7.80
CA VAL A 404 8.81 17.26 -9.21
C VAL A 404 7.29 17.08 -9.33
N ALA A 405 6.70 16.16 -8.55
CA ALA A 405 5.27 15.90 -8.59
C ALA A 405 4.44 17.13 -8.14
N GLN A 406 4.91 17.89 -7.15
CA GLN A 406 4.27 19.14 -6.71
C GLN A 406 4.18 20.20 -7.81
N LYS A 407 5.10 20.21 -8.77
CA LYS A 407 5.10 21.18 -9.89
C LYS A 407 4.34 20.65 -11.10
N LEU A 408 4.62 19.41 -11.50
CA LEU A 408 4.07 18.85 -12.73
C LEU A 408 2.60 18.48 -12.60
N LEU A 409 2.17 17.92 -11.47
CA LEU A 409 0.80 17.39 -11.36
C LEU A 409 -0.27 18.49 -11.43
N PRO A 410 -0.15 19.63 -10.70
CA PRO A 410 -1.08 20.75 -10.88
C PRO A 410 -1.06 21.33 -12.30
N MET A 411 0.13 21.41 -12.91
CA MET A 411 0.29 21.91 -14.28
C MET A 411 -0.48 21.04 -15.26
N VAL A 412 -0.30 19.72 -15.22
CA VAL A 412 -1.01 18.76 -16.08
C VAL A 412 -2.53 18.83 -15.84
N CYS A 413 -2.98 18.86 -14.58
CA CYS A 413 -4.41 18.98 -14.27
C CYS A 413 -5.01 20.28 -14.82
N ASN A 414 -4.30 21.40 -14.70
CA ASN A 414 -4.75 22.69 -15.24
C ASN A 414 -4.81 22.67 -16.78
N THR A 415 -3.82 22.06 -17.45
CA THR A 415 -3.83 21.90 -18.92
C THR A 415 -5.00 21.04 -19.38
N LEU A 416 -5.35 19.99 -18.63
CA LEU A 416 -6.49 19.12 -18.90
C LEU A 416 -7.83 19.70 -18.41
N SER A 417 -7.85 20.92 -17.89
CA SER A 417 -9.03 21.56 -17.29
C SER A 417 -9.71 20.72 -16.20
N ILE A 418 -8.93 19.92 -15.47
CA ILE A 418 -9.41 19.11 -14.35
C ILE A 418 -9.38 19.98 -13.09
N PRO A 419 -10.52 20.20 -12.41
CA PRO A 419 -10.56 20.96 -11.16
C PRO A 419 -9.75 20.26 -10.06
N ILE A 420 -8.90 21.01 -9.35
CA ILE A 420 -7.97 20.48 -8.34
C ILE A 420 -8.25 20.98 -6.92
N ILE A 421 -8.05 20.10 -5.95
CA ILE A 421 -8.00 20.41 -4.52
C ILE A 421 -6.66 19.93 -3.95
N SER A 422 -6.05 20.73 -3.09
CA SER A 422 -4.86 20.38 -2.30
C SER A 422 -5.12 20.73 -0.84
N SER A 423 -4.84 19.79 0.06
CA SER A 423 -5.00 19.92 1.51
C SER A 423 -3.65 20.12 2.23
N CYS A 424 -2.57 19.56 1.68
CA CYS A 424 -1.27 19.49 2.36
C CYS A 424 -0.08 20.01 1.54
N TYR A 425 0.05 19.65 0.26
CA TYR A 425 1.33 19.83 -0.45
C TYR A 425 1.46 21.13 -1.25
N VAL A 426 0.36 21.78 -1.62
CA VAL A 426 0.36 23.05 -2.38
C VAL A 426 -0.32 24.15 -1.56
N PRO A 427 0.45 25.03 -0.90
CA PRO A 427 -0.09 26.10 -0.03
C PRO A 427 -0.93 27.14 -0.77
N GLU A 428 -0.57 27.47 -2.02
CA GLU A 428 -1.25 28.49 -2.84
C GLU A 428 -2.73 28.15 -3.10
N LEU A 429 -3.07 26.85 -3.14
CA LEU A 429 -4.45 26.36 -3.31
C LEU A 429 -5.25 26.39 -1.99
N LYS A 430 -4.58 26.50 -0.84
CA LYS A 430 -5.22 26.55 0.50
C LYS A 430 -5.93 27.90 0.75
N GLY A 431 -5.51 28.96 0.07
CA GLY A 431 -6.05 30.33 0.21
C GLY A 431 -7.37 30.58 -0.52
N ARG A 432 -7.71 29.81 -1.57
CA ARG A 432 -8.94 30.01 -2.36
C ARG A 432 -10.21 29.50 -1.68
N SER A 433 -10.10 28.73 -0.58
CA SER A 433 -11.22 28.16 0.18
C SER A 433 -11.88 29.12 1.17
N LYS A 434 -11.40 30.37 1.32
CA LYS A 434 -11.99 31.39 2.21
C LYS A 434 -12.60 32.57 1.43
N GLY A 435 -13.47 32.28 0.47
CA GLY A 435 -14.30 33.28 -0.21
C GLY A 435 -15.75 33.24 0.28
N LYS A 436 -16.33 34.40 0.59
CA LYS A 436 -17.67 34.65 1.16
C LYS A 436 -18.84 33.86 0.51
N PRO A 437 -19.93 33.56 1.24
CA PRO A 437 -21.12 32.96 0.65
C PRO A 437 -21.89 34.04 -0.12
N SER A 438 -21.79 34.05 -1.45
CA SER A 438 -22.72 34.81 -2.27
C SER A 438 -23.97 33.97 -2.50
N GLY A 439 -25.10 34.48 -1.99
CA GLY A 439 -26.37 33.78 -1.99
C GLY A 439 -27.13 33.84 -3.32
N HIS A 440 -28.13 32.96 -3.38
CA HIS A 440 -29.40 33.08 -4.09
C HIS A 440 -29.59 32.58 -5.53
N LEU A 441 -28.65 31.85 -6.15
CA LEU A 441 -28.96 31.16 -7.42
C LEU A 441 -28.41 29.72 -7.57
N ALA A 442 -28.10 29.05 -6.46
CA ALA A 442 -27.59 27.66 -6.49
C ALA A 442 -28.35 26.73 -5.53
N ARG A 443 -29.68 26.92 -5.41
CA ARG A 443 -30.54 26.08 -4.55
C ARG A 443 -31.65 25.36 -5.29
N ARG A 444 -31.37 24.85 -6.50
CA ARG A 444 -32.18 23.78 -7.09
C ARG A 444 -31.27 22.79 -7.78
N VAL A 445 -31.57 21.52 -7.54
CA VAL A 445 -30.84 20.31 -7.94
C VAL A 445 -29.70 19.93 -6.99
N GLY A 446 -30.02 19.03 -6.05
CA GLY A 446 -29.03 18.40 -5.18
C GLY A 446 -28.20 17.39 -5.96
N PHE A 447 -26.96 17.75 -6.27
CA PHE A 447 -25.91 16.84 -6.74
C PHE A 447 -24.75 16.80 -5.72
N GLY A 448 -24.27 15.59 -5.45
CA GLY A 448 -23.33 15.28 -4.37
C GLY A 448 -21.89 15.74 -4.64
N ARG A 449 -21.50 16.85 -4.00
CA ARG A 449 -20.25 17.15 -3.27
C ARG A 449 -18.90 16.43 -3.58
N GLN A 450 -18.55 16.06 -4.81
CA GLN A 450 -17.16 15.65 -5.11
C GLN A 450 -16.71 15.89 -6.57
N GLU A 451 -16.60 17.16 -6.99
CA GLU A 451 -16.23 17.52 -8.38
C GLU A 451 -14.75 17.82 -8.63
N ALA A 452 -13.83 17.69 -7.66
CA ALA A 452 -12.42 18.08 -7.85
C ALA A 452 -11.39 17.02 -7.39
N TYR A 453 -10.35 16.84 -8.19
CA TYR A 453 -9.27 15.87 -8.00
C TYR A 453 -8.34 16.28 -6.86
N ASN A 454 -8.09 15.37 -5.92
CA ASN A 454 -7.15 15.60 -4.83
C ASN A 454 -5.70 15.32 -5.30
N VAL A 455 -4.97 16.39 -5.60
CA VAL A 455 -3.60 16.36 -6.13
C VAL A 455 -2.62 15.74 -5.12
N ASP A 456 -2.89 15.84 -3.82
CA ASP A 456 -2.02 15.28 -2.78
C ASP A 456 -1.87 13.76 -2.92
N THR A 457 -2.91 13.10 -3.42
CA THR A 457 -2.95 11.65 -3.64
C THR A 457 -1.99 11.25 -4.76
N GLY A 458 -2.01 11.96 -5.89
CA GLY A 458 -1.12 11.70 -7.01
C GLY A 458 0.34 12.06 -6.68
N ILE A 459 0.57 13.12 -5.89
CA ILE A 459 1.91 13.46 -5.39
C ILE A 459 2.49 12.32 -4.56
N ARG A 460 1.71 11.75 -3.62
CA ARG A 460 2.14 10.59 -2.82
C ARG A 460 2.43 9.38 -3.69
N PHE A 461 1.57 9.05 -4.64
CA PHE A 461 1.79 7.95 -5.57
C PHE A 461 3.14 8.08 -6.29
N LEU A 462 3.41 9.23 -6.92
CA LEU A 462 4.65 9.48 -7.65
C LEU A 462 5.89 9.53 -6.73
N GLN A 463 5.74 10.09 -5.53
CA GLN A 463 6.80 10.14 -4.52
C GLN A 463 7.29 8.73 -4.15
N TYR A 464 6.36 7.82 -3.86
CA TYR A 464 6.69 6.46 -3.44
C TYR A 464 7.05 5.53 -4.62
N ALA A 465 6.49 5.78 -5.82
CA ALA A 465 6.97 5.14 -7.04
C ALA A 465 8.42 5.47 -7.34
N GLY A 466 8.81 6.75 -7.23
CA GLY A 466 10.21 7.17 -7.39
C GLY A 466 11.16 6.55 -6.36
N LEU A 467 10.71 6.42 -5.11
CA LEU A 467 11.47 5.76 -4.04
C LEU A 467 11.73 4.28 -4.35
N ALA A 468 10.71 3.53 -4.75
CA ALA A 468 10.86 2.11 -5.05
C ALA A 468 11.68 1.89 -6.32
N TRP A 469 11.47 2.72 -7.35
CA TRP A 469 12.23 2.69 -8.59
C TRP A 469 13.72 2.96 -8.35
N SER A 470 14.08 3.95 -7.52
CA SER A 470 15.49 4.22 -7.23
C SER A 470 16.17 3.10 -6.46
N ALA A 471 15.45 2.42 -5.55
CA ALA A 471 15.99 1.29 -4.81
C ALA A 471 16.42 0.12 -5.72
N VAL A 472 15.69 -0.10 -6.82
CA VAL A 472 15.94 -1.24 -7.73
C VAL A 472 16.70 -0.90 -9.01
N VAL A 473 16.74 0.37 -9.42
CA VAL A 473 17.43 0.82 -10.65
C VAL A 473 18.61 1.73 -10.32
N LEU A 474 18.34 2.90 -9.73
CA LEU A 474 19.33 3.95 -9.54
C LEU A 474 20.46 3.54 -8.59
N VAL A 475 20.10 2.92 -7.46
CA VAL A 475 21.07 2.50 -6.45
C VAL A 475 21.98 1.38 -6.97
N PRO A 476 21.47 0.30 -7.59
CA PRO A 476 22.34 -0.69 -8.25
C PRO A 476 23.25 -0.10 -9.34
N ALA A 477 22.79 0.91 -10.08
CA ALA A 477 23.63 1.62 -11.04
C ALA A 477 24.79 2.36 -10.37
N PHE A 478 24.54 3.01 -9.21
CA PHE A 478 25.62 3.60 -8.41
C PHE A 478 26.56 2.56 -7.82
N PHE A 479 26.06 1.40 -7.38
CA PHE A 479 26.93 0.31 -6.92
C PHE A 479 27.87 -0.15 -8.04
N SER A 480 27.36 -0.27 -9.26
CA SER A 480 28.16 -0.62 -10.44
C SER A 480 29.23 0.44 -10.75
N LEU A 481 28.86 1.73 -10.65
CA LEU A 481 29.77 2.85 -10.89
C LEU A 481 30.89 2.93 -9.84
N LEU A 482 30.55 2.67 -8.58
CA LEU A 482 31.46 2.76 -7.43
C LEU A 482 32.19 1.45 -7.14
N ARG A 483 31.92 0.38 -7.91
CA ARG A 483 32.44 -0.99 -7.71
C ARG A 483 32.14 -1.54 -6.31
N LEU A 484 30.90 -1.31 -5.85
CA LEU A 484 30.34 -1.79 -4.58
C LEU A 484 29.42 -3.00 -4.77
#